data_AF-A0A950W7R5-F1
#
_entry.id   AF-A0A950W7R5-F1
#
_cell.length_a   1.000
_cell.length_b   1.000
_cell.length_c   1.000
_cell.angle_alpha   90.00
_cell.angle_beta   90.00
_cell.angle_gamma   90.00
#
_symmetry.space_group_name_H-M   'P 1'
#
loop_
_entity.id
_entity.type
_entity.pdbx_description
1 polymer ?
#
loop_
_entity_poly.entity_id
_entity_poly.type
_entity_poly.pdbx_seq_one_letter_code
_entity_poly.pdbx_strand_id
1 'polypeptide(L)'
;AVFVGKNGRGPWQDMELAAFLRQFVKRQCPVIPVLLAEGEQTPELPVFLEGMTWVDFRRHDPDPMERLIWGITGKHNRQPH
;
A
#
# COMPACT_ATOMS: atom_id res chain seq x y z
N ALA A 1 6.79 -0.21 -0.22
CA ALA A 1 5.37 -0.13 -0.61
C ALA A 1 5.00 -1.39 -1.39
N VAL A 2 3.73 -1.80 -1.35
CA VAL A 2 3.18 -2.91 -2.15
C VAL A 2 2.14 -2.33 -3.10
N PHE A 3 2.25 -2.61 -4.40
CA PHE A 3 1.35 -2.09 -5.43
C PHE A 3 0.38 -3.17 -5.89
N VAL A 4 -0.91 -2.82 -6.00
CA VAL A 4 -1.93 -3.74 -6.50
C VAL A 4 -2.71 -3.11 -7.65
N GLY A 5 -2.87 -3.87 -8.75
CA GLY A 5 -3.53 -3.44 -9.97
C GLY A 5 -4.52 -4.49 -10.52
N LYS A 6 -5.14 -4.17 -11.66
CA LYS A 6 -6.28 -4.89 -12.25
C LYS A 6 -6.07 -6.36 -12.64
N ASN A 7 -4.83 -6.75 -12.90
CA ASN A 7 -4.53 -8.12 -13.28
C ASN A 7 -4.51 -8.97 -12.01
N GLY A 8 -5.58 -9.76 -11.86
CA GLY A 8 -5.82 -10.63 -10.72
C GLY A 8 -4.64 -11.55 -10.40
N ARG A 9 -4.64 -12.02 -9.16
CA ARG A 9 -3.55 -12.77 -8.57
C ARG A 9 -3.46 -14.15 -9.18
N GLY A 10 -2.28 -14.51 -9.69
CA GLY A 10 -1.98 -15.92 -9.98
C GLY A 10 -2.04 -16.74 -8.69
N PRO A 11 -2.30 -18.06 -8.75
CA PRO A 11 -2.50 -18.89 -7.55
C PRO A 11 -1.32 -18.88 -6.55
N TRP A 12 -0.13 -18.48 -7.01
CA TRP A 12 1.08 -18.37 -6.19
C TRP A 12 1.32 -16.97 -5.61
N GLN A 13 0.65 -15.95 -6.15
CA GLN A 13 0.92 -14.55 -5.87
C GLN A 13 0.45 -14.14 -4.46
N ASP A 14 -0.57 -14.81 -3.91
CA ASP A 14 -1.00 -14.65 -2.52
C ASP A 14 0.02 -15.18 -1.52
N MET A 15 0.65 -16.31 -1.84
CA MET A 15 1.69 -16.89 -0.99
C MET A 15 2.95 -16.02 -0.99
N GLU A 16 3.37 -15.53 -2.16
CA GLU A 16 4.51 -14.61 -2.28
C GLU A 16 4.24 -13.31 -1.53
N LEU A 17 3.06 -12.70 -1.75
CA LEU A 17 2.66 -11.49 -1.06
C LEU A 17 2.65 -11.69 0.47
N ALA A 18 2.05 -12.78 0.96
CA ALA A 18 2.05 -13.10 2.38
C ALA A 18 3.47 -13.29 2.94
N ALA A 19 4.37 -13.94 2.19
CA ALA A 19 5.76 -14.13 2.60
C ALA A 19 6.52 -12.80 2.68
N PHE A 20 6.37 -11.93 1.68
CA PHE A 20 7.00 -10.60 1.69
C PHE A 20 6.47 -9.74 2.85
N LEU A 21 5.16 -9.74 3.09
CA LEU A 21 4.56 -8.99 4.18
C LEU A 21 5.07 -9.45 5.55
N ARG A 22 5.19 -10.77 5.75
CA ARG A 22 5.81 -11.32 6.97
C ARG A 22 7.26 -10.86 7.14
N GLN A 23 8.04 -10.77 6.06
CA GLN A 23 9.41 -10.28 6.12
C GLN A 23 9.49 -8.79 6.47
N PHE A 24 8.60 -7.96 5.92
CA PHE A 24 8.57 -6.53 6.27
C PHE A 24 8.21 -6.31 7.74
N VAL A 25 7.21 -7.03 8.26
CA VAL A 25 6.86 -7.02 9.69
C VAL A 25 8.05 -7.45 10.54
N LYS A 26 8.72 -8.55 10.18
CA LYS A 26 9.90 -9.05 10.91
C LYS A 26 11.05 -8.04 10.95
N ARG A 27 11.21 -7.25 9.88
CA ARG A 27 12.25 -6.20 9.77
C ARG A 27 11.82 -4.86 10.36
N GLN A 28 10.62 -4.77 10.94
CA GLN A 28 10.00 -3.53 11.42
C GLN A 28 10.00 -2.42 10.35
N CYS A 29 9.92 -2.80 9.08
CA CYS A 29 9.81 -1.85 7.98
C CYS A 29 8.33 -1.50 7.76
N PRO A 30 7.98 -0.23 7.54
CA PRO A 30 6.62 0.14 7.22
C PRO A 30 6.17 -0.52 5.91
N VAL A 31 5.01 -1.17 5.97
CA VAL A 31 4.30 -1.64 4.78
C VAL A 31 3.22 -0.62 4.46
N ILE A 32 3.20 -0.17 3.21
CA ILE A 32 2.20 0.78 2.71
C ILE A 32 1.51 0.10 1.54
N PRO A 33 0.25 -0.31 1.70
CA PRO A 33 -0.57 -0.77 0.59
C PRO A 33 -0.87 0.41 -0.35
N VAL A 34 -0.62 0.22 -1.64
CA VAL A 34 -0.89 1.20 -2.70
C VAL A 34 -1.87 0.61 -3.71
N LEU A 35 -3.05 1.23 -3.81
CA LEU A 35 -4.04 0.93 -4.84
C LEU A 35 -3.80 1.81 -6.05
N LEU A 36 -3.65 1.21 -7.23
CA LEU A 36 -3.45 1.92 -8.48
C LEU A 36 -4.80 2.27 -9.15
N ALA A 37 -4.80 3.38 -9.90
CA ALA A 37 -6.00 3.96 -10.52
C ALA A 37 -6.79 2.99 -11.42
N GLU A 38 -6.12 2.02 -12.04
CA GLU A 38 -6.76 1.07 -12.96
C GLU A 38 -7.41 -0.13 -12.27
N GLY A 39 -7.32 -0.26 -10.93
CA GLY A 39 -7.97 -1.33 -10.17
C GLY A 39 -9.39 -0.95 -9.76
N GLU A 40 -10.39 -1.32 -10.56
CA GLU A 40 -11.81 -1.04 -10.25
C GLU A 40 -12.27 -1.68 -8.93
N GLN A 41 -11.68 -2.82 -8.55
CA GLN A 41 -12.01 -3.51 -7.30
C GLN A 41 -10.84 -3.45 -6.32
N THR A 42 -11.17 -3.14 -5.05
CA THR A 42 -10.22 -3.35 -3.96
C THR A 42 -9.95 -4.84 -3.88
N PRO A 43 -8.69 -5.26 -4.05
CA PRO A 43 -8.35 -6.68 -4.12
C PRO A 43 -8.50 -7.28 -2.72
N GLU A 44 -8.97 -8.54 -2.64
CA GLU A 44 -9.01 -9.26 -1.37
C GLU A 44 -7.59 -9.37 -0.80
N LEU A 45 -7.30 -8.62 0.25
CA LEU A 45 -6.01 -8.62 0.92
C LEU A 45 -6.17 -9.32 2.27
N PRO A 46 -5.09 -9.96 2.78
CA PRO A 46 -5.11 -10.49 4.12
C PRO A 46 -5.59 -9.46 5.14
N VAL A 47 -6.47 -9.85 6.07
CA VAL A 47 -7.14 -8.98 7.05
C VAL A 47 -6.19 -8.05 7.81
N PHE A 48 -4.95 -8.48 8.08
CA PHE A 48 -3.98 -7.62 8.76
C PHE A 48 -3.59 -6.36 7.98
N LEU A 49 -3.78 -6.35 6.65
CA LEU A 49 -3.58 -5.16 5.82
C LEU A 49 -4.76 -4.19 5.91
N GLU A 50 -5.97 -4.64 6.27
CA GLU A 50 -7.12 -3.75 6.46
C GLU A 50 -6.86 -2.73 7.58
N GLY A 51 -6.10 -3.12 8.60
CA GLY A 51 -5.69 -2.24 9.70
C GLY A 51 -4.54 -1.28 9.38
N MET A 52 -3.96 -1.32 8.18
CA MET A 52 -2.84 -0.46 7.78
C MET A 52 -3.31 0.86 7.16
N THR A 53 -2.41 1.84 7.02
CA THR A 53 -2.69 3.08 6.27
C THR A 53 -2.48 2.84 4.78
N TRP A 54 -3.56 2.95 4.00
CA TRP A 54 -3.53 2.78 2.54
C TRP A 54 -3.34 4.10 1.81
N VAL A 55 -2.64 4.03 0.68
CA VAL A 55 -2.58 5.08 -0.33
C VAL A 55 -3.40 4.63 -1.54
N ASP A 56 -4.40 5.43 -1.92
CA ASP A 56 -5.32 5.10 -3.00
C ASP A 56 -5.17 6.10 -4.15
N PHE A 57 -4.54 5.69 -5.25
CA PHE A 57 -4.35 6.51 -6.45
C PHE A 57 -5.62 6.67 -7.29
N ARG A 58 -6.74 6.04 -6.89
CA ARG A 58 -8.06 6.34 -7.45
C ARG A 58 -8.65 7.62 -6.88
N ARG A 59 -8.07 8.14 -5.79
CA ARG A 59 -8.45 9.40 -5.15
C ARG A 59 -7.40 10.47 -5.43
N HIS A 60 -7.85 11.70 -5.58
CA HIS A 60 -6.98 12.85 -5.83
C HIS A 60 -6.73 13.72 -4.59
N ASP A 61 -7.57 13.59 -3.55
CA ASP A 61 -7.44 14.34 -2.29
C ASP A 61 -7.61 13.41 -1.08
N PRO A 62 -6.67 13.40 -0.12
CA PRO A 62 -5.36 14.07 -0.16
C PRO A 62 -4.46 13.48 -1.26
N ASP A 63 -3.50 14.26 -1.78
CA ASP A 63 -2.61 13.83 -2.87
C ASP A 63 -1.98 12.45 -2.55
N PRO A 64 -2.29 11.41 -3.33
CA PRO A 64 -1.80 10.05 -3.07
C PRO A 64 -0.27 9.96 -3.14
N MET A 65 0.39 10.79 -3.97
CA MET A 65 1.84 10.80 -4.07
C MET A 65 2.48 11.38 -2.80
N GLU A 66 1.97 12.50 -2.27
CA GLU A 66 2.45 13.05 -1.01
C GLU A 66 2.26 12.06 0.14
N ARG A 67 1.10 11.40 0.21
CA ARG A 67 0.84 10.37 1.22
C ARG A 67 1.80 9.18 1.11
N LEU A 68 2.15 8.77 -0.11
CA LEU A 68 3.11 7.70 -0.34
C LEU A 68 4.52 8.09 0.11
N ILE A 69 4.98 9.27 -0.28
CA ILE A 69 6.29 9.81 0.13
C ILE A 69 6.36 9.89 1.65
N TRP A 70 5.32 10.43 2.29
CA TRP A 70 5.25 10.51 3.74
C TRP A 70 5.30 9.12 4.39
N GLY A 71 4.50 8.17 3.91
CA GLY A 71 4.51 6.80 4.45
C GLY A 71 5.87 6.11 4.33
N ILE A 72 6.58 6.31 3.21
CA ILE A 72 7.89 5.68 2.97
C ILE A 72 8.98 6.34 3.82
N THR A 73 8.96 7.66 3.93
CA THR A 73 10.05 8.42 4.56
C THR A 73 9.83 8.71 6.04
N GLY A 74 8.58 8.61 6.52
CA GLY A 74 8.16 9.09 7.84
C GLY A 74 8.18 10.62 7.99
N LYS A 75 8.53 11.37 6.94
CA LYS A 75 8.66 12.84 6.98
C LYS A 75 7.47 13.48 6.30
N HIS A 76 6.64 14.17 7.08
CA HIS A 76 5.60 15.04 6.52
C HIS A 76 6.20 16.43 6.34
N ASN A 77 6.25 16.95 5.11
CA ASN A 77 6.67 18.32 4.88
C ASN A 77 5.51 19.25 5.29
N ARG A 78 5.40 19.49 6.61
CA ARG A 78 4.75 20.64 7.24
C ARG A 78 5.21 21.95 6.61
N GLN A 79 4.79 22.37 5.40
CA GLN A 79 5.04 23.77 5.04
C GLN A 79 4.27 24.64 6.05
N PRO A 80 4.95 25.47 6.87
CA PRO A 80 4.25 26.39 7.74
C PRO A 80 3.61 27.46 6.86
N HIS A 81 2.31 27.68 7.06
CA HIS A 81 1.62 28.88 6.56
C HIS A 81 2.22 30.14 7.17
#